data_AF-A0A5B9W1U2-F1
#
_entry.id   AF-A0A5B9W1U2-F1
#
_cell.length_a   1.000
_cell.length_b   1.000
_cell.length_c   1.000
_cell.angle_alpha   90.00
_cell.angle_beta   90.00
_cell.angle_gamma   90.00
#
_symmetry.space_group_name_H-M   'P 1'
#
loop_
_entity.id
_entity.type
_entity.pdbx_description
1 polymer ?
#
loop_
_entity_poly.entity_id
_entity_poly.type
_entity_poly.pdbx_seq_one_letter_code
_entity_poly.pdbx_strand_id
1 'polypeptide(L)'
;MSSPLDTDDTIAAISSAPGPGARGLVRITGADAFRIAGSFFQPELDAPADRPPRASLRRGWLALEGLRPRLAAALALWPAPRTYTGQDVAEVHLVGSPPLLDLVLSQCLARGARPAQAGEFTLRAFLNGRLDLTRAEAVLGVIDAQNPAQLEAALEQLAGGISAPIAALRDRLLDLTALIEANLDFVDEHDVDPVADARLAGELDAASADLAGLAARLSGRDRPSHLPRVVLLGPPNAGKSRLFNAMAGEDHAIVSPVAGTTRDYLVARCDCDGVAFELVDTAGEEAPGEPIQAQAQDHRGEQARRADLLLLCEPAPDEGSSPGETCADAPFLRVRTKCDLVTSDEPPARDDPIRTSAATGDGLAALRSAIAEHLRARPGDGDQPAGTAARCRDSLARAGDSLASAAEALRSALGQELVAFELRSAIDELGKVVGATFTDDILDRIFSRFCIGK
;
A
#
# COMPACT_ATOMS: atom_id res chain seq x y z
N MET A 1 20.97 3.71 25.14
CA MET A 1 21.47 2.85 24.05
C MET A 1 21.02 1.43 24.33
N SER A 2 19.86 1.07 23.77
CA SER A 2 19.41 -0.32 23.63
C SER A 2 18.75 -0.33 22.26
N SER A 3 19.33 -1.04 21.29
CA SER A 3 18.61 -1.40 20.07
C SER A 3 17.33 -2.14 20.51
N PRO A 4 16.12 -1.75 20.07
CA PRO A 4 14.89 -2.34 20.59
C PRO A 4 14.56 -3.70 19.95
N LEU A 5 15.30 -4.16 18.95
CA LEU A 5 15.08 -5.43 18.27
C LEU A 5 16.32 -6.31 18.38
N ASP A 6 16.31 -7.17 19.39
CA ASP A 6 17.19 -8.34 19.43
C ASP A 6 16.82 -9.24 18.24
N THR A 7 17.70 -9.34 17.25
CA THR A 7 17.48 -10.15 16.05
C THR A 7 17.99 -11.58 16.21
N ASP A 8 18.68 -11.88 17.33
CA ASP A 8 19.18 -13.21 17.65
C ASP A 8 18.12 -14.06 18.36
N ASP A 9 17.09 -13.44 18.94
CA ASP A 9 15.97 -14.15 19.52
C ASP A 9 15.14 -14.91 18.46
N THR A 10 14.36 -15.89 18.92
CA THR A 10 13.48 -16.68 18.05
C THR A 10 12.06 -16.16 18.13
N ILE A 11 11.44 -15.84 17.00
CA ILE A 11 10.07 -15.33 16.94
C ILE A 11 9.12 -16.33 16.29
N ALA A 12 7.85 -16.26 16.68
CA ALA A 12 6.77 -17.04 16.09
C ALA A 12 5.52 -16.19 15.81
N ALA A 13 4.79 -16.53 14.75
CA ALA A 13 3.50 -15.93 14.44
C ALA A 13 2.64 -16.84 13.55
N ILE A 14 1.34 -16.57 13.52
CA ILE A 14 0.42 -17.13 12.53
C ILE A 14 0.67 -16.41 11.21
N SER A 15 0.93 -17.16 10.14
CA SER A 15 1.31 -16.63 8.82
C SER A 15 0.27 -16.87 7.74
N SER A 16 -0.89 -17.43 8.10
CA SER A 16 -2.05 -17.55 7.23
C SER A 16 -3.03 -16.40 7.48
N ALA A 17 -3.85 -16.08 6.47
CA ALA A 17 -4.94 -15.12 6.61
C ALA A 17 -5.85 -15.47 7.81
N PRO A 18 -6.41 -14.47 8.51
CA PRO A 18 -7.30 -14.71 9.63
C PRO A 18 -8.60 -15.40 9.17
N GLY A 19 -9.14 -16.26 10.04
CA GLY A 19 -10.39 -16.97 9.80
C GLY A 19 -10.21 -18.46 9.51
N PRO A 20 -11.33 -19.19 9.31
CA PRO A 20 -11.31 -20.61 9.03
C PRO A 20 -10.83 -20.91 7.60
N GLY A 21 -10.01 -21.95 7.45
CA GLY A 21 -9.50 -22.39 6.16
C GLY A 21 -9.08 -23.85 6.14
N ALA A 22 -8.95 -24.41 4.93
CA ALA A 22 -8.48 -25.80 4.75
C ALA A 22 -7.07 -26.02 5.31
N ARG A 23 -6.25 -24.97 5.33
CA ARG A 23 -4.90 -24.95 5.92
C ARG A 23 -4.65 -23.65 6.67
N GLY A 24 -3.83 -23.74 7.70
CA GLY A 24 -3.24 -22.61 8.41
C GLY A 24 -1.79 -22.89 8.73
N LEU A 25 -1.07 -21.82 9.04
CA LEU A 25 0.38 -21.84 9.16
C LEU A 25 0.82 -21.07 10.41
N VAL A 26 1.68 -21.68 11.21
CA VAL A 26 2.50 -20.98 12.22
C VAL A 26 3.96 -21.03 11.78
N ARG A 27 4.57 -19.86 11.58
CA ARG A 27 5.98 -19.72 11.19
C ARG A 27 6.82 -19.33 12.40
N ILE A 28 8.02 -19.90 12.47
CA ILE A 28 9.02 -19.66 13.50
C ILE A 28 10.36 -19.36 12.81
N THR A 29 11.08 -18.32 13.22
CA THR A 29 12.42 -17.98 12.69
C THR A 29 13.36 -17.65 13.83
N GLY A 30 14.61 -18.10 13.73
CA GLY A 30 15.67 -17.86 14.73
C GLY A 30 16.46 -19.13 15.08
N ALA A 31 17.46 -19.00 15.94
CA ALA A 31 18.39 -20.09 16.28
C ALA A 31 17.69 -21.32 16.90
N ASP A 32 16.57 -21.12 17.59
CA ASP A 32 15.81 -22.18 18.26
C ASP A 32 14.62 -22.70 17.44
N ALA A 33 14.41 -22.21 16.21
CA ALA A 33 13.20 -22.50 15.42
C ALA A 33 12.92 -24.01 15.28
N PHE A 34 13.97 -24.80 15.00
CA PHE A 34 13.83 -26.24 14.83
C PHE A 34 13.61 -26.98 16.15
N ARG A 35 14.32 -26.58 17.22
CA ARG A 35 14.16 -27.15 18.55
C ARG A 35 12.72 -26.94 19.06
N ILE A 36 12.19 -25.72 18.90
CA ILE A 36 10.83 -25.38 19.31
C ILE A 36 9.83 -26.20 18.51
N ALA A 37 9.89 -26.17 17.18
CA ALA A 37 8.93 -26.89 16.34
C ALA A 37 8.97 -28.41 16.54
N GLY A 38 10.16 -28.98 16.74
CA GLY A 38 10.35 -30.41 16.96
C GLY A 38 9.82 -30.92 18.31
N SER A 39 9.80 -30.06 19.34
CA SER A 39 9.44 -30.47 20.71
C SER A 39 7.99 -30.93 20.91
N PHE A 40 7.07 -30.54 20.01
CA PHE A 40 5.66 -30.93 20.04
C PHE A 40 5.21 -31.61 18.74
N PHE A 41 6.15 -31.99 17.87
CA PHE A 41 5.87 -32.67 16.61
C PHE A 41 6.49 -34.07 16.61
N GLN A 42 5.65 -35.09 16.39
CA GLN A 42 6.12 -36.45 16.17
C GLN A 42 6.05 -36.81 14.68
N PRO A 43 7.17 -37.11 14.02
CA PRO A 43 7.17 -37.52 12.63
C PRO A 43 6.54 -38.90 12.42
N GLU A 44 5.97 -39.11 11.24
CA GLU A 44 5.38 -40.41 10.81
C GLU A 44 6.44 -41.49 10.54
N LEU A 45 7.63 -41.06 10.09
CA LEU A 45 8.78 -41.92 9.86
C LEU A 45 9.91 -41.49 10.81
N ASP A 46 10.74 -42.45 11.25
CA ASP A 46 11.97 -42.16 11.98
C ASP A 46 12.89 -41.29 11.12
N ALA A 47 12.91 -39.99 11.41
CA ALA A 47 13.70 -39.01 10.69
C ALA A 47 14.79 -38.45 11.62
N PRO A 48 16.09 -38.68 11.33
CA PRO A 48 17.16 -38.14 12.16
C PRO A 48 17.34 -36.62 11.98
N ALA A 49 17.91 -36.03 13.03
CA ALA A 49 18.40 -34.66 13.21
C ALA A 49 17.37 -33.58 13.55
N ASP A 50 17.67 -32.88 14.66
CA ASP A 50 17.09 -31.62 15.12
C ASP A 50 17.25 -30.51 14.07
N ARG A 51 18.31 -30.56 13.25
CA ARG A 51 18.59 -29.62 12.16
C ARG A 51 18.85 -30.35 10.84
N PRO A 52 18.01 -30.17 9.80
CA PRO A 52 18.23 -30.84 8.52
C PRO A 52 19.33 -30.14 7.69
N PRO A 53 20.12 -30.86 6.88
CA PRO A 53 21.17 -30.27 6.04
C PRO A 53 20.64 -29.48 4.84
N ARG A 54 19.35 -29.62 4.52
CA ARG A 54 18.64 -28.95 3.42
C ARG A 54 17.17 -28.78 3.79
N ALA A 55 16.45 -27.99 3.00
CA ALA A 55 15.00 -27.85 3.15
C ALA A 55 14.32 -29.22 3.19
N SER A 56 13.41 -29.43 4.14
CA SER A 56 12.72 -30.71 4.33
C SER A 56 11.27 -30.49 4.76
N LEU A 57 10.40 -31.40 4.32
CA LEU A 57 8.99 -31.46 4.71
C LEU A 57 8.74 -32.81 5.38
N ARG A 58 8.27 -32.79 6.62
CA ARG A 58 7.96 -33.98 7.41
C ARG A 58 6.47 -34.04 7.69
N ARG A 59 5.84 -35.19 7.46
CA ARG A 59 4.46 -35.45 7.91
C ARG A 59 4.49 -36.12 9.27
N GLY A 60 3.46 -35.87 10.07
CA GLY A 60 3.40 -36.39 11.42
C GLY A 60 2.22 -35.84 12.20
N TRP A 61 2.36 -35.89 13.52
CA TRP A 61 1.31 -35.48 14.44
C TRP A 61 1.81 -34.49 15.48
N LEU A 62 1.03 -33.45 15.72
CA LEU A 62 1.23 -32.51 16.82
C LEU A 62 0.67 -33.11 18.11
N ALA A 63 1.48 -33.05 19.16
CA ALA A 63 1.07 -33.33 20.54
C ALA A 63 1.02 -32.00 21.30
N LEU A 64 -0.15 -31.37 21.32
CA LEU A 64 -0.36 -30.06 21.92
C LEU A 64 -0.91 -30.22 23.34
N GLU A 65 -0.32 -29.50 24.31
CA GLU A 65 -0.86 -29.47 25.67
C GLU A 65 -2.29 -28.87 25.65
N GLY A 66 -3.20 -29.46 26.42
CA GLY A 66 -4.61 -29.06 26.43
C GLY A 66 -5.48 -29.69 25.34
N LEU A 67 -4.90 -30.39 24.36
CA LEU A 67 -5.64 -31.11 23.33
C LEU A 67 -5.37 -32.62 23.39
N ARG A 68 -6.41 -33.40 23.72
CA ARG A 68 -6.31 -34.87 23.81
C ARG A 68 -5.98 -35.56 22.48
N PRO A 69 -6.68 -35.28 21.36
CA PRO A 69 -6.35 -35.91 20.09
C PRO A 69 -5.04 -35.35 19.53
N ARG A 70 -4.23 -36.23 18.94
CA ARG A 70 -3.08 -35.80 18.14
C ARG A 70 -3.58 -35.26 16.80
N LEU A 71 -3.00 -34.15 16.34
CA LEU A 71 -3.41 -33.51 15.10
C LEU A 71 -2.46 -33.85 13.98
N ALA A 72 -2.96 -34.35 12.86
CA ALA A 72 -2.16 -34.50 11.65
C ALA A 72 -1.67 -33.12 11.18
N ALA A 73 -0.37 -33.02 10.93
CA ALA A 73 0.28 -31.80 10.47
C ALA A 73 1.47 -32.12 9.57
N ALA A 74 1.98 -31.10 8.90
CA ALA A 74 3.28 -31.14 8.26
C ALA A 74 4.20 -30.09 8.86
N LEU A 75 5.45 -30.47 9.12
CA LEU A 75 6.49 -29.59 9.59
C LEU A 75 7.50 -29.38 8.45
N ALA A 76 7.62 -28.14 7.99
CA ALA A 76 8.60 -27.75 7.01
C ALA A 76 9.75 -27.01 7.69
N LEU A 77 10.98 -27.38 7.35
CA LEU A 77 12.21 -26.88 7.98
C LEU A 77 13.14 -26.38 6.89
N TRP A 78 13.57 -25.12 6.95
CA TRP A 78 14.54 -24.53 6.03
C TRP A 78 15.75 -24.04 6.82
N PRO A 79 16.93 -24.66 6.63
CA PRO A 79 18.16 -24.17 7.25
C PRO A 79 18.65 -22.88 6.58
N ALA A 80 19.15 -21.96 7.41
CA ALA A 80 19.91 -20.78 6.99
C ALA A 80 21.08 -21.17 6.06
N PRO A 81 21.56 -20.24 5.21
CA PRO A 81 21.07 -18.87 5.00
C PRO A 81 19.99 -18.77 3.91
N ARG A 82 19.57 -19.89 3.30
CA ARG A 82 18.69 -19.89 2.12
C ARG A 82 17.22 -19.85 2.50
N THR A 83 16.85 -18.91 3.34
CA THR A 83 15.48 -18.68 3.83
C THR A 83 15.04 -17.26 3.52
N TYR A 84 13.77 -16.95 3.82
CA TYR A 84 13.24 -15.59 3.68
C TYR A 84 13.98 -14.61 4.59
N THR A 85 14.08 -14.93 5.88
CA THR A 85 14.73 -14.09 6.89
C THR A 85 16.25 -14.18 6.87
N GLY A 86 16.84 -15.18 6.21
CA GLY A 86 18.28 -15.48 6.31
C GLY A 86 18.65 -16.35 7.52
N GLN A 87 17.69 -16.60 8.43
CA GLN A 87 17.84 -17.44 9.61
C GLN A 87 17.20 -18.83 9.42
N ASP A 88 17.36 -19.74 10.37
CA ASP A 88 16.64 -21.01 10.37
C ASP A 88 15.12 -20.75 10.48
N VAL A 89 14.32 -21.38 9.62
CA VAL A 89 12.86 -21.19 9.57
C VAL A 89 12.14 -22.53 9.69
N ALA A 90 11.21 -22.62 10.64
CA ALA A 90 10.27 -23.73 10.77
C ALA A 90 8.84 -23.28 10.49
N GLU A 91 8.08 -24.10 9.78
CA GLU A 91 6.67 -23.85 9.50
C GLU A 91 5.82 -25.06 9.86
N VAL A 92 4.83 -24.83 10.72
CA VAL A 92 3.85 -25.84 11.13
C VAL A 92 2.58 -25.65 10.30
N HIS A 93 2.32 -26.59 9.40
CA HIS A 93 1.17 -26.62 8.51
C HIS A 93 0.10 -27.56 9.06
N LEU A 94 -1.08 -27.02 9.38
CA LEU A 94 -2.21 -27.77 9.94
C LEU A 94 -3.54 -27.24 9.38
N VAL A 95 -4.67 -27.75 9.87
CA VAL A 95 -5.99 -27.18 9.53
C VAL A 95 -6.08 -25.73 10.00
N GLY A 96 -6.61 -24.85 9.16
CA GLY A 96 -6.71 -23.42 9.43
C GLY A 96 -7.87 -23.10 10.36
N SER A 97 -7.81 -23.57 11.61
CA SER A 97 -8.80 -23.24 12.64
C SER A 97 -8.18 -22.24 13.62
N PRO A 98 -8.73 -21.01 13.78
CA PRO A 98 -8.09 -20.00 14.63
C PRO A 98 -7.73 -20.49 16.05
N PRO A 99 -8.62 -21.19 16.79
CA PRO A 99 -8.25 -21.73 18.10
C PRO A 99 -7.10 -22.75 18.08
N LEU A 100 -6.92 -23.49 16.97
CA LEU A 100 -5.81 -24.43 16.83
C LEU A 100 -4.50 -23.73 16.48
N LEU A 101 -4.56 -22.69 15.64
CA LEU A 101 -3.40 -21.87 15.31
C LEU A 101 -2.91 -21.10 16.53
N ASP A 102 -3.82 -20.53 17.32
CA ASP A 102 -3.50 -19.87 18.60
C ASP A 102 -2.89 -20.85 19.59
N LEU A 103 -3.40 -22.09 19.66
CA LEU A 103 -2.84 -23.12 20.52
C LEU A 103 -1.40 -23.46 20.09
N VAL A 104 -1.15 -23.72 18.80
CA VAL A 104 0.21 -23.99 18.30
C VAL A 104 1.14 -22.79 18.58
N LEU A 105 0.69 -21.56 18.33
CA LEU A 105 1.46 -20.37 18.64
C LEU A 105 1.81 -20.31 20.12
N SER A 106 0.83 -20.50 21.02
CA SER A 106 1.06 -20.49 22.47
C SER A 106 2.08 -21.55 22.91
N GLN A 107 2.08 -22.72 22.28
CA GLN A 107 3.05 -23.79 22.53
C GLN A 107 4.46 -23.40 22.06
N CYS A 108 4.59 -22.63 20.98
CA CYS A 108 5.87 -22.06 20.56
C CYS A 108 6.37 -21.03 21.58
N LEU A 109 5.48 -20.13 22.03
CA LEU A 109 5.82 -19.07 22.98
C LEU A 109 6.28 -19.64 24.33
N ALA A 110 5.57 -20.65 24.85
CA ALA A 110 5.91 -21.34 26.08
C ALA A 110 7.29 -22.04 26.05
N ARG A 111 7.86 -22.24 24.85
CA ARG A 111 9.13 -22.97 24.63
C ARG A 111 10.29 -22.07 24.21
N GLY A 112 10.12 -20.75 24.37
CA GLY A 112 11.17 -19.76 24.21
C GLY A 112 11.05 -18.89 22.95
N ALA A 113 10.00 -19.06 22.13
CA ALA A 113 9.74 -18.08 21.08
C ALA A 113 9.09 -16.82 21.67
N ARG A 114 9.43 -15.65 21.13
CA ARG A 114 8.69 -14.40 21.37
C ARG A 114 7.62 -14.22 20.28
N PRO A 115 6.46 -13.59 20.55
CA PRO A 115 5.56 -13.19 19.48
C PRO A 115 6.27 -12.22 18.53
N ALA A 116 6.16 -12.49 17.23
CA ALA A 116 6.68 -11.58 16.23
C ALA A 116 5.91 -10.26 16.24
N GLN A 117 6.61 -9.15 16.03
CA GLN A 117 6.01 -7.85 15.77
C GLN A 117 5.52 -7.75 14.31
N ALA A 118 4.73 -6.71 14.04
CA ALA A 118 4.31 -6.36 12.68
C ALA A 118 5.54 -6.21 11.76
N GLY A 119 5.54 -6.92 10.64
CA GLY A 119 6.62 -6.85 9.65
C GLY A 119 7.97 -7.46 10.06
N GLU A 120 8.11 -7.99 11.27
CA GLU A 120 9.40 -8.39 11.82
C GLU A 120 10.13 -9.45 10.98
N PHE A 121 9.40 -10.39 10.36
CA PHE A 121 9.98 -11.35 9.42
C PHE A 121 10.64 -10.67 8.21
N THR A 122 10.01 -9.64 7.66
CA THR A 122 10.56 -8.90 6.51
C THR A 122 11.66 -7.95 6.95
N LEU A 123 11.55 -7.36 8.14
CA LEU A 123 12.63 -6.56 8.73
C LEU A 123 13.90 -7.40 8.90
N ARG A 124 13.80 -8.62 9.43
CA ARG A 124 14.95 -9.55 9.54
C ARG A 124 15.52 -9.92 8.18
N ALA A 125 14.67 -10.12 7.16
CA ALA A 125 15.14 -10.34 5.80
C ALA A 125 15.95 -9.14 5.27
N PHE A 126 15.53 -7.92 5.56
CA PHE A 126 16.27 -6.69 5.23
C PHE A 126 17.60 -6.61 5.98
N LEU A 127 17.59 -6.77 7.31
CA LEU A 127 18.79 -6.69 8.15
C LEU A 127 19.84 -7.77 7.82
N ASN A 128 19.40 -8.95 7.38
CA ASN A 128 20.28 -10.03 6.92
C ASN A 128 20.66 -9.92 5.43
N GLY A 129 20.39 -8.79 4.78
CA GLY A 129 20.77 -8.52 3.38
C GLY A 129 20.06 -9.42 2.35
N ARG A 130 18.93 -10.04 2.70
CA ARG A 130 18.12 -10.85 1.77
C ARG A 130 17.28 -9.98 0.84
N LEU A 131 16.90 -8.80 1.34
CA LEU A 131 16.12 -7.78 0.64
C LEU A 131 16.75 -6.41 0.91
N ASP A 132 16.69 -5.50 -0.06
CA ASP A 132 16.87 -4.08 0.20
C ASP A 132 15.53 -3.47 0.66
N LEU A 133 15.56 -2.20 1.08
CA LEU A 133 14.37 -1.54 1.62
C LEU A 133 13.26 -1.43 0.56
N THR A 134 13.59 -1.08 -0.68
CA THR A 134 12.60 -0.97 -1.77
C THR A 134 11.93 -2.31 -2.07
N ARG A 135 12.65 -3.43 -1.97
CA ARG A 135 12.07 -4.77 -2.15
C ARG A 135 11.23 -5.19 -0.96
N ALA A 136 11.65 -4.86 0.27
CA ALA A 136 10.84 -5.09 1.47
C ALA A 136 9.49 -4.36 1.36
N GLU A 137 9.51 -3.11 0.94
CA GLU A 137 8.34 -2.28 0.65
C GLU A 137 7.44 -2.90 -0.44
N ALA A 138 8.03 -3.44 -1.50
CA ALA A 138 7.29 -4.11 -2.57
C ALA A 138 6.55 -5.37 -2.09
N VAL A 139 7.06 -6.09 -1.07
CA VAL A 139 6.32 -7.22 -0.46
C VAL A 139 4.99 -6.75 0.12
N LEU A 140 4.91 -5.54 0.67
CA LEU A 140 3.62 -4.98 1.13
C LEU A 140 2.75 -4.61 -0.07
N GLY A 141 3.31 -3.95 -1.08
CA GLY A 141 2.59 -3.61 -2.31
C GLY A 141 1.95 -4.81 -3.01
N VAL A 142 2.61 -5.97 -3.04
CA VAL A 142 2.05 -7.21 -3.62
C VAL A 142 0.86 -7.73 -2.81
N ILE A 143 0.92 -7.63 -1.48
CA ILE A 143 -0.13 -8.13 -0.59
C ILE A 143 -1.36 -7.22 -0.61
N ASP A 144 -1.14 -5.90 -0.67
CA ASP A 144 -2.20 -4.90 -0.64
C ASP A 144 -2.76 -4.56 -2.03
N ALA A 145 -2.19 -5.13 -3.10
CA ALA A 145 -2.62 -4.88 -4.47
C ALA A 145 -4.11 -5.23 -4.67
N GLN A 146 -4.88 -4.25 -5.13
CA GLN A 146 -6.32 -4.36 -5.38
C GLN A 146 -6.66 -4.52 -6.86
N ASN A 147 -5.71 -4.29 -7.77
CA ASN A 147 -5.89 -4.44 -9.21
C ASN A 147 -4.60 -4.93 -9.92
N PRO A 148 -4.71 -5.38 -11.19
CA PRO A 148 -3.58 -5.94 -11.92
C PRO A 148 -2.41 -4.97 -12.11
N ALA A 149 -2.66 -3.67 -12.29
CA ALA A 149 -1.61 -2.68 -12.49
C ALA A 149 -0.79 -2.45 -11.21
N GLN A 150 -1.45 -2.39 -10.04
CA GLN A 150 -0.78 -2.32 -8.74
C GLN A 150 0.07 -3.56 -8.49
N LEU A 151 -0.47 -4.74 -8.80
CA LEU A 151 0.25 -6.01 -8.65
C LEU A 151 1.49 -6.05 -9.57
N GLU A 152 1.35 -5.66 -10.83
CA GLU A 152 2.46 -5.61 -11.79
C GLU A 152 3.56 -4.65 -11.34
N ALA A 153 3.20 -3.43 -10.93
CA ALA A 153 4.15 -2.44 -10.42
C ALA A 153 4.90 -2.96 -9.17
N ALA A 154 4.18 -3.57 -8.23
CA ALA A 154 4.77 -4.14 -7.01
C ALA A 154 5.67 -5.35 -7.33
N LEU A 155 5.30 -6.21 -8.27
CA LEU A 155 6.11 -7.36 -8.68
C LEU A 155 7.40 -6.93 -9.39
N GLU A 156 7.35 -5.91 -10.25
CA GLU A 156 8.55 -5.35 -10.88
C GLU A 156 9.52 -4.75 -9.86
N GLN A 157 8.98 -4.04 -8.86
CA GLN A 157 9.80 -3.50 -7.77
C GLN A 157 10.39 -4.64 -6.91
N LEU A 158 9.60 -5.67 -6.61
CA LEU A 158 10.06 -6.86 -5.88
C LEU A 158 11.16 -7.63 -6.62
N ALA A 159 11.12 -7.62 -7.96
CA ALA A 159 12.16 -8.16 -8.82
C ALA A 159 13.47 -7.34 -8.78
N GLY A 160 13.47 -6.15 -8.16
CA GLY A 160 14.65 -5.32 -7.97
C GLY A 160 14.93 -4.34 -9.13
N GLY A 161 13.94 -4.06 -9.98
CA GLY A 161 14.10 -3.22 -11.18
C GLY A 161 14.53 -1.77 -10.91
N ILE A 162 14.47 -1.31 -9.66
CA ILE A 162 14.76 0.07 -9.25
C ILE A 162 16.00 0.16 -8.35
N SER A 163 16.27 -0.86 -7.53
CA SER A 163 17.42 -0.90 -6.63
C SER A 163 18.75 -0.82 -7.37
N ALA A 164 18.92 -1.62 -8.43
CA ALA A 164 20.18 -1.69 -9.16
C ALA A 164 20.53 -0.37 -9.88
N PRO A 165 19.59 0.29 -10.59
CA PRO A 165 19.86 1.62 -11.14
C PRO A 165 20.19 2.69 -10.09
N ILE A 166 19.50 2.69 -8.94
CA ILE A 166 19.79 3.66 -7.85
C ILE A 166 21.17 3.40 -7.25
N ALA A 167 21.54 2.14 -7.03
CA ALA A 167 22.87 1.78 -6.55
C ALA A 167 23.96 2.19 -7.54
N ALA A 168 23.76 1.95 -8.84
CA ALA A 168 24.70 2.36 -9.87
C ALA A 168 24.87 3.89 -9.95
N LEU A 169 23.77 4.65 -9.82
CA LEU A 169 23.84 6.10 -9.74
C LEU A 169 24.62 6.57 -8.50
N ARG A 170 24.33 5.97 -7.34
CA ARG A 170 25.04 6.27 -6.09
C ARG A 170 26.54 6.00 -6.19
N ASP A 171 26.93 4.86 -6.77
CA ASP A 171 28.35 4.51 -6.96
C ASP A 171 29.05 5.51 -7.88
N ARG A 172 28.38 5.95 -8.96
CA ARG A 172 28.89 7.00 -9.84
C ARG A 172 29.07 8.33 -9.10
N LEU A 173 28.14 8.73 -8.24
CA LEU A 173 28.29 9.95 -7.44
C LEU A 173 29.43 9.84 -6.41
N LEU A 174 29.63 8.65 -5.82
CA LEU A 174 30.77 8.38 -4.93
C LEU A 174 32.10 8.52 -5.67
N ASP A 175 32.21 7.97 -6.88
CA ASP A 175 33.41 8.11 -7.72
C ASP A 175 33.70 9.58 -8.06
N LEU A 176 32.67 10.37 -8.40
CA LEU A 176 32.81 11.81 -8.64
C LEU A 176 33.25 12.57 -7.38
N THR A 177 32.68 12.22 -6.23
CA THR A 177 33.03 12.82 -4.94
C THR A 177 34.49 12.53 -4.59
N ALA A 178 34.94 11.28 -4.78
CA ALA A 178 36.34 10.89 -4.56
C ALA A 178 37.31 11.65 -5.47
N LEU A 179 36.94 11.91 -6.73
CA LEU A 179 37.74 12.70 -7.66
C LEU A 179 37.88 14.16 -7.20
N ILE A 180 36.79 14.78 -6.75
CA ILE A 180 36.79 16.15 -6.25
C ILE A 180 37.61 16.25 -4.96
N GLU A 181 37.42 15.32 -4.02
CA GLU A 181 38.17 15.30 -2.75
C GLU A 181 39.67 15.10 -2.97
N ALA A 182 40.06 14.21 -3.90
CA ALA A 182 41.45 14.07 -4.28
C ALA A 182 42.02 15.40 -4.82
N ASN A 183 41.28 16.11 -5.67
CA ASN A 183 41.74 17.42 -6.17
C ASN A 183 41.87 18.46 -5.05
N LEU A 184 40.93 18.49 -4.09
CA LEU A 184 40.98 19.39 -2.93
C LEU A 184 42.20 19.15 -2.04
N ASP A 185 42.59 17.89 -1.83
CA ASP A 185 43.73 17.51 -0.99
C ASP A 185 45.11 17.87 -1.60
N PHE A 186 45.17 18.16 -2.91
CA PHE A 186 46.41 18.47 -3.63
C PHE A 186 46.55 19.93 -4.08
N VAL A 187 45.67 20.85 -3.65
CA VAL A 187 45.75 22.27 -4.06
C VAL A 187 46.75 23.05 -3.19
N ASP A 188 48.03 23.06 -3.60
CA ASP A 188 48.97 24.13 -3.26
C ASP A 188 49.07 25.20 -4.40
N GLU A 189 48.45 25.00 -5.56
CA GLU A 189 48.57 25.92 -6.71
C GLU A 189 47.22 26.24 -7.39
N HIS A 190 47.03 27.52 -7.69
CA HIS A 190 45.79 28.20 -8.12
C HIS A 190 45.35 27.92 -9.58
N ASP A 191 45.57 26.73 -10.13
CA ASP A 191 45.14 26.44 -11.50
C ASP A 191 43.86 25.58 -11.53
N VAL A 192 42.72 26.24 -11.70
CA VAL A 192 41.45 25.60 -12.05
C VAL A 192 41.57 25.05 -13.47
N ASP A 193 41.53 23.73 -13.66
CA ASP A 193 41.52 23.10 -14.98
C ASP A 193 40.10 23.21 -15.61
N PRO A 194 39.88 24.07 -16.62
CA PRO A 194 38.55 24.28 -17.21
C PRO A 194 38.01 23.03 -17.92
N VAL A 195 38.90 22.11 -18.32
CA VAL A 195 38.52 20.84 -18.95
C VAL A 195 37.96 19.87 -17.91
N ALA A 196 38.50 19.89 -16.68
CA ALA A 196 38.00 19.10 -15.57
C ALA A 196 36.59 19.54 -15.14
N ASP A 197 36.36 20.86 -15.05
CA ASP A 197 35.05 21.41 -14.69
C ASP A 197 33.98 21.13 -15.76
N ALA A 198 34.33 21.25 -17.04
CA ALA A 198 33.41 20.92 -18.14
C ALA A 198 33.02 19.43 -18.13
N ARG A 199 33.97 18.54 -17.82
CA ARG A 199 33.70 17.11 -17.67
C ARG A 199 32.80 16.83 -16.47
N LEU A 200 33.09 17.44 -15.32
CA LEU A 200 32.29 17.31 -14.11
C LEU A 200 30.86 17.79 -14.31
N ALA A 201 30.67 18.92 -15.00
CA ALA A 201 29.35 19.44 -15.36
C ALA A 201 28.56 18.43 -16.21
N GLY A 202 29.21 17.82 -17.22
CA GLY A 202 28.58 16.79 -18.05
C GLY A 202 28.19 15.54 -17.27
N GLU A 203 29.00 15.13 -16.28
CA GLU A 203 28.68 14.00 -15.39
C GLU A 203 27.49 14.31 -14.47
N LEU A 204 27.42 15.53 -13.91
CA LEU A 204 26.31 15.99 -13.08
C LEU A 204 24.99 16.07 -13.87
N ASP A 205 25.02 16.60 -15.09
CA ASP A 205 23.85 16.69 -15.96
C ASP A 205 23.33 15.28 -16.32
N ALA A 206 24.24 14.35 -16.64
CA ALA A 206 23.88 12.96 -16.91
C ALA A 206 23.31 12.25 -15.68
N ALA A 207 23.90 12.44 -14.50
CA ALA A 207 23.39 11.89 -13.24
C ALA A 207 22.00 12.45 -12.90
N SER A 208 21.76 13.74 -13.15
CA SER A 208 20.45 14.38 -12.95
C SER A 208 19.39 13.82 -13.92
N ALA A 209 19.76 13.58 -15.18
CA ALA A 209 18.86 12.98 -16.16
C ALA A 209 18.52 11.52 -15.81
N ASP A 210 19.50 10.74 -15.36
CA ASP A 210 19.30 9.37 -14.88
C ASP A 210 18.34 9.36 -13.68
N LEU A 211 18.58 10.24 -12.70
CA LEU A 211 17.73 10.40 -11.52
C LEU A 211 16.30 10.78 -11.89
N ALA A 212 16.13 11.74 -12.80
CA ALA A 212 14.81 12.15 -13.30
C ALA A 212 14.09 10.98 -13.99
N GLY A 213 14.82 10.17 -14.76
CA GLY A 213 14.30 8.95 -15.38
C GLY A 213 13.85 7.91 -14.33
N LEU A 214 14.61 7.72 -13.25
CA LEU A 214 14.26 6.84 -12.15
C LEU A 214 13.06 7.34 -11.35
N ALA A 215 13.01 8.64 -11.05
CA ALA A 215 11.89 9.29 -10.38
C ALA A 215 10.62 9.19 -11.24
N ALA A 216 10.71 9.41 -12.56
CA ALA A 216 9.58 9.27 -13.48
C ALA A 216 9.07 7.82 -13.54
N ARG A 217 9.97 6.83 -13.53
CA ARG A 217 9.59 5.41 -13.44
C ARG A 217 8.86 5.09 -12.14
N LEU A 218 9.22 5.71 -11.02
CA LEU A 218 8.53 5.56 -9.74
C LEU A 218 7.18 6.30 -9.70
N SER A 219 7.11 7.50 -10.26
CA SER A 219 5.89 8.32 -10.29
C SER A 219 4.86 7.81 -11.30
N GLY A 220 5.29 7.27 -12.44
CA GLY A 220 4.41 6.65 -13.44
C GLY A 220 3.76 5.35 -12.96
N ARG A 221 4.28 4.76 -11.88
CA ARG A 221 3.77 3.53 -11.22
C ARG A 221 2.74 3.80 -10.13
N ASP A 222 2.53 5.07 -9.78
CA ASP A 222 1.74 5.51 -8.64
C ASP A 222 0.56 6.38 -9.08
N ARG A 223 -0.06 6.06 -10.22
CA ARG A 223 -1.41 6.57 -10.48
C ARG A 223 -2.31 6.08 -9.35
N PRO A 224 -2.94 6.97 -8.58
CA PRO A 224 -3.82 6.56 -7.50
C PRO A 224 -4.97 5.74 -8.10
N SER A 225 -5.14 4.52 -7.61
CA SER A 225 -6.24 3.64 -7.98
C SER A 225 -6.91 3.09 -6.73
N HIS A 226 -7.27 3.98 -5.80
CA HIS A 226 -8.59 3.77 -5.21
C HIS A 226 -9.58 3.96 -6.37
N LEU A 227 -10.61 3.13 -6.42
CA LEU A 227 -11.71 3.36 -7.34
C LEU A 227 -12.27 4.75 -7.01
N PRO A 228 -12.43 5.68 -7.97
CA PRO A 228 -13.01 6.98 -7.68
C PRO A 228 -14.33 6.82 -6.93
N ARG A 229 -14.55 7.63 -5.90
CA ARG A 229 -15.68 7.53 -4.99
C ARG A 229 -16.82 8.44 -5.41
N VAL A 230 -17.86 7.85 -5.97
CA VAL A 230 -19.09 8.52 -6.38
C VAL A 230 -20.09 8.45 -5.23
N VAL A 231 -20.46 9.60 -4.65
CA VAL A 231 -21.32 9.66 -3.46
C VAL A 231 -22.71 10.20 -3.81
N LEU A 232 -23.76 9.47 -3.43
CA LEU A 232 -25.16 9.88 -3.59
C LEU A 232 -25.56 10.84 -2.47
N LEU A 233 -25.93 12.07 -2.82
CA LEU A 233 -26.39 13.09 -1.87
C LEU A 233 -27.78 13.59 -2.27
N GLY A 234 -28.63 13.94 -1.30
CA GLY A 234 -29.97 14.46 -1.56
C GLY A 234 -30.91 14.25 -0.38
N PRO A 235 -32.11 14.85 -0.40
CA PRO A 235 -33.04 14.77 0.73
C PRO A 235 -33.48 13.34 1.05
N PRO A 236 -34.03 13.08 2.25
CA PRO A 236 -34.75 11.84 2.54
C PRO A 236 -35.77 11.54 1.44
N ASN A 237 -35.98 10.27 1.11
CA ASN A 237 -36.88 9.83 0.04
C ASN A 237 -36.57 10.31 -1.39
N ALA A 238 -35.40 10.94 -1.64
CA ALA A 238 -34.94 11.32 -2.99
C ALA A 238 -34.63 10.13 -3.92
N GLY A 239 -34.88 8.88 -3.51
CA GLY A 239 -34.63 7.70 -4.34
C GLY A 239 -33.17 7.23 -4.38
N LYS A 240 -32.26 7.77 -3.57
CA LYS A 240 -30.83 7.41 -3.52
C LYS A 240 -30.59 5.89 -3.43
N SER A 241 -31.16 5.21 -2.43
CA SER A 241 -30.98 3.76 -2.27
C SER A 241 -31.58 2.94 -3.42
N ARG A 242 -32.60 3.46 -4.10
CA ARG A 242 -33.14 2.81 -5.31
C ARG A 242 -32.20 2.99 -6.50
N LEU A 243 -31.65 4.20 -6.67
CA LEU A 243 -30.63 4.49 -7.68
C LEU A 243 -29.34 3.71 -7.44
N PHE A 244 -28.89 3.59 -6.18
CA PHE A 244 -27.76 2.77 -5.76
C PHE A 244 -27.92 1.32 -6.23
N ASN A 245 -29.07 0.69 -5.91
CA ASN A 245 -29.33 -0.70 -6.28
C ASN A 245 -29.46 -0.87 -7.80
N ALA A 246 -30.06 0.08 -8.51
CA ALA A 246 -30.16 0.03 -9.97
C ALA A 246 -28.79 0.13 -10.64
N MET A 247 -27.93 1.05 -10.18
CA MET A 247 -26.57 1.22 -10.68
C MET A 247 -25.68 0.03 -10.34
N ALA A 248 -25.81 -0.53 -9.13
CA ALA A 248 -25.02 -1.67 -8.66
C ALA A 248 -25.49 -3.03 -9.21
N GLY A 249 -26.74 -3.16 -9.65
CA GLY A 249 -27.35 -4.44 -10.03
C GLY A 249 -27.18 -4.85 -11.50
N GLU A 250 -26.91 -3.89 -12.40
CA GLU A 250 -26.77 -4.16 -13.85
C GLU A 250 -25.33 -4.44 -14.28
N ASP A 251 -24.33 -3.93 -13.57
CA ASP A 251 -22.93 -4.25 -13.82
C ASP A 251 -22.47 -5.38 -12.90
N HIS A 252 -21.39 -6.06 -13.27
CA HIS A 252 -20.75 -7.09 -12.45
C HIS A 252 -20.20 -6.52 -11.14
N ALA A 253 -21.08 -6.20 -10.19
CA ALA A 253 -20.74 -5.80 -8.85
C ALA A 253 -20.16 -7.01 -8.12
N ILE A 254 -18.85 -7.00 -7.90
CA ILE A 254 -18.25 -7.85 -6.89
C ILE A 254 -18.65 -7.25 -5.54
N VAL A 255 -19.76 -7.73 -5.00
CA VAL A 255 -20.20 -7.41 -3.65
C VAL A 255 -19.24 -8.10 -2.68
N SER A 256 -18.28 -7.35 -2.15
CA SER A 256 -17.47 -7.82 -1.02
C SER A 256 -18.22 -7.51 0.28
N PRO A 257 -18.60 -8.51 1.09
CA PRO A 257 -19.06 -8.23 2.44
C PRO A 257 -17.85 -7.85 3.30
N VAL A 258 -17.58 -6.56 3.46
CA VAL A 258 -16.73 -6.10 4.56
C VAL A 258 -17.55 -6.22 5.84
N ALA A 259 -17.47 -7.37 6.48
CA ALA A 259 -18.06 -7.58 7.79
C ALA A 259 -17.32 -6.73 8.82
N GLY A 260 -17.97 -5.69 9.35
CA GLY A 260 -17.48 -5.01 10.56
C GLY A 260 -17.47 -3.48 10.60
N THR A 261 -18.16 -2.76 9.72
CA THR A 261 -18.33 -1.30 9.91
C THR A 261 -19.72 -0.98 10.44
N THR A 262 -19.73 -0.28 11.57
CA THR A 262 -20.91 0.27 12.23
C THR A 262 -21.81 1.06 11.25
N ARG A 263 -22.96 0.46 10.95
CA ARG A 263 -24.30 0.99 10.60
C ARG A 263 -24.58 2.17 9.63
N ASP A 264 -23.65 2.92 9.03
CA ASP A 264 -24.07 4.24 8.47
C ASP A 264 -23.86 4.56 6.96
N TYR A 265 -23.44 3.64 6.07
CA TYR A 265 -23.50 3.84 4.60
C TYR A 265 -23.33 2.53 3.81
N LEU A 266 -23.86 2.47 2.58
CA LEU A 266 -23.67 1.33 1.67
C LEU A 266 -22.61 1.67 0.61
N VAL A 267 -21.78 0.69 0.25
CA VAL A 267 -20.75 0.83 -0.80
C VAL A 267 -20.90 -0.31 -1.81
N ALA A 268 -20.86 0.03 -3.09
CA ALA A 268 -20.84 -0.93 -4.19
C ALA A 268 -19.73 -0.57 -5.18
N ARG A 269 -19.12 -1.58 -5.81
CA ARG A 269 -18.19 -1.39 -6.92
C ARG A 269 -18.97 -1.43 -8.23
N CYS A 270 -18.80 -0.40 -9.06
CA CYS A 270 -19.49 -0.23 -10.34
C CYS A 270 -18.48 -0.01 -11.47
N ASP A 271 -18.89 -0.29 -12.71
CA ASP A 271 -18.12 0.03 -13.92
C ASP A 271 -19.03 0.78 -14.90
N CYS A 272 -18.60 1.94 -15.37
CA CYS A 272 -19.31 2.69 -16.41
C CYS A 272 -18.36 2.91 -17.59
N ASP A 273 -18.70 2.35 -18.76
CA ASP A 273 -17.91 2.48 -19.99
C ASP A 273 -16.41 2.14 -19.78
N GLY A 274 -16.11 1.11 -18.99
CA GLY A 274 -14.74 0.65 -18.68
C GLY A 274 -14.01 1.49 -17.63
N VAL A 275 -14.73 2.37 -16.92
CA VAL A 275 -14.22 3.13 -15.78
C VAL A 275 -14.82 2.55 -14.50
N ALA A 276 -14.01 1.85 -13.72
CA ALA A 276 -14.42 1.32 -12.43
C ALA A 276 -14.41 2.41 -11.34
N PHE A 277 -15.41 2.40 -10.44
CA PHE A 277 -15.57 3.37 -9.37
C PHE A 277 -16.32 2.76 -8.16
N GLU A 278 -16.22 3.39 -6.98
CA GLU A 278 -17.00 3.03 -5.78
C GLU A 278 -18.21 3.94 -5.65
N LEU A 279 -19.41 3.35 -5.73
CA LEU A 279 -20.66 4.04 -5.47
C LEU A 279 -20.99 3.96 -3.98
N VAL A 280 -21.36 5.09 -3.38
CA VAL A 280 -21.67 5.19 -1.94
C VAL A 280 -23.06 5.79 -1.73
N ASP A 281 -23.91 5.07 -1.00
CA ASP A 281 -25.19 5.60 -0.53
C ASP A 281 -25.06 6.07 0.93
N THR A 282 -25.12 7.39 1.13
CA THR A 282 -25.22 7.97 2.47
C THR A 282 -26.68 7.88 2.91
N ALA A 283 -27.00 6.88 3.72
CA ALA A 283 -28.38 6.59 4.09
C ALA A 283 -29.12 7.85 4.62
N GLY A 284 -30.35 8.03 4.13
CA GLY A 284 -31.31 8.96 4.68
C GLY A 284 -31.95 8.38 5.94
N GLU A 285 -31.39 8.58 7.13
CA GLU A 285 -32.10 8.20 8.36
C GLU A 285 -33.33 9.09 8.56
N GLU A 286 -34.51 8.48 8.56
CA GLU A 286 -35.53 8.66 9.60
C GLU A 286 -36.22 7.30 9.81
N ALA A 287 -35.86 6.60 10.90
CA ALA A 287 -36.81 5.72 11.57
C ALA A 287 -37.51 6.55 12.66
N PRO A 288 -38.83 6.41 12.86
CA PRO A 288 -39.58 7.29 13.74
C PRO A 288 -39.26 7.00 15.21
N GLY A 289 -38.50 7.88 15.85
CA GLY A 289 -38.32 7.91 17.30
C GLY A 289 -36.89 8.19 17.74
N GLU A 290 -36.69 9.35 18.37
CA GLU A 290 -35.53 9.82 19.17
C GLU A 290 -34.45 10.68 18.48
N PRO A 291 -33.86 11.66 19.22
CA PRO A 291 -33.10 12.77 18.63
C PRO A 291 -31.61 12.42 18.51
N ILE A 292 -31.15 12.05 17.32
CA ILE A 292 -29.73 11.95 16.94
C ILE A 292 -29.48 12.80 15.68
N GLN A 293 -29.77 14.10 15.75
CA GLN A 293 -29.68 14.99 14.58
C GLN A 293 -28.26 15.55 14.30
N ALA A 294 -27.34 15.48 15.26
CA ALA A 294 -25.97 16.02 15.09
C ALA A 294 -25.01 15.01 14.44
N GLN A 295 -24.92 13.78 14.95
CA GLN A 295 -24.01 12.75 14.40
C GLN A 295 -24.32 12.39 12.95
N ALA A 296 -25.60 12.36 12.56
CA ALA A 296 -26.00 12.06 11.18
C ALA A 296 -25.57 13.14 10.17
N GLN A 297 -25.46 14.41 10.60
CA GLN A 297 -24.95 15.50 9.75
C GLN A 297 -23.43 15.44 9.60
N ASP A 298 -22.71 15.14 10.69
CA ASP A 298 -21.25 15.03 10.69
C ASP A 298 -20.74 13.91 9.76
N HIS A 299 -21.41 12.75 9.73
CA HIS A 299 -21.03 11.63 8.87
C HIS A 299 -21.32 11.91 7.38
N ARG A 300 -22.43 12.58 7.05
CA ARG A 300 -22.73 12.98 5.66
C ARG A 300 -21.72 13.99 5.14
N GLY A 301 -21.32 14.95 5.98
CA GLY A 301 -20.26 15.90 5.66
C GLY A 301 -18.92 15.20 5.40
N GLU A 302 -18.56 14.21 6.21
CA GLU A 302 -17.32 13.44 6.03
C GLU A 302 -17.33 12.62 4.73
N GLN A 303 -18.46 12.00 4.37
CA GLN A 303 -18.55 11.25 3.10
C GLN A 303 -18.49 12.17 1.89
N ALA A 304 -19.14 13.34 1.95
CA ALA A 304 -19.11 14.33 0.88
C ALA A 304 -17.71 14.93 0.67
N ARG A 305 -16.94 15.14 1.74
CA ARG A 305 -15.54 15.61 1.67
C ARG A 305 -14.58 14.62 1.03
N ARG A 306 -14.89 13.33 1.14
CA ARG A 306 -14.12 12.24 0.53
C ARG A 306 -14.66 11.82 -0.84
N ALA A 307 -15.60 12.58 -1.40
CA ALA A 307 -16.20 12.27 -2.68
C ALA A 307 -15.33 12.79 -3.82
N ASP A 308 -15.07 11.90 -4.77
CA ASP A 308 -14.44 12.20 -6.04
C ASP A 308 -15.43 12.79 -7.06
N LEU A 309 -16.71 12.47 -6.86
CA LEU A 309 -17.84 13.00 -7.61
C LEU A 309 -19.10 12.92 -6.74
N LEU A 310 -19.83 14.02 -6.62
CA LEU A 310 -21.13 14.07 -5.93
C LEU A 310 -22.28 13.90 -6.92
N LEU A 311 -23.23 13.00 -6.65
CA LEU A 311 -24.49 12.89 -7.37
C LEU A 311 -25.62 13.52 -6.54
N LEU A 312 -26.03 14.73 -6.90
CA LEU A 312 -27.10 15.48 -6.24
C LEU A 312 -28.46 14.99 -6.74
N CYS A 313 -29.12 14.15 -5.95
CA CYS A 313 -30.39 13.51 -6.24
C CYS A 313 -31.58 14.42 -5.86
N GLU A 314 -32.37 14.81 -6.86
CA GLU A 314 -33.57 15.64 -6.73
C GLU A 314 -34.82 14.82 -7.14
N PRO A 315 -35.77 14.50 -6.25
CA PRO A 315 -36.95 13.73 -6.64
C PRO A 315 -37.92 14.52 -7.53
N ALA A 316 -38.61 13.81 -8.43
CA ALA A 316 -39.75 14.30 -9.19
C ALA A 316 -41.05 13.58 -8.76
N PRO A 317 -42.18 14.29 -8.52
CA PRO A 317 -42.31 15.75 -8.42
C PRO A 317 -41.54 16.32 -7.21
N ASP A 318 -41.26 17.63 -7.25
CA ASP A 318 -40.49 18.30 -6.21
C ASP A 318 -41.26 18.26 -4.88
N GLU A 319 -40.74 17.49 -3.91
CA GLU A 319 -41.36 17.29 -2.59
C GLU A 319 -40.99 18.42 -1.60
N GLY A 320 -40.42 19.54 -2.06
CA GLY A 320 -40.28 20.77 -1.26
C GLY A 320 -39.13 20.77 -0.26
N SER A 321 -38.10 19.96 -0.51
CA SER A 321 -36.86 19.95 0.29
C SER A 321 -35.71 20.50 -0.55
N SER A 322 -35.20 21.67 -0.17
CA SER A 322 -34.02 22.26 -0.79
C SER A 322 -32.83 21.29 -0.69
N PRO A 323 -32.03 21.12 -1.76
CA PRO A 323 -30.80 20.34 -1.67
C PRO A 323 -29.96 20.90 -0.53
N GLY A 324 -29.57 20.03 0.42
CA GLY A 324 -28.76 20.42 1.58
C GLY A 324 -27.50 21.16 1.15
N GLU A 325 -27.07 22.11 1.98
CA GLU A 325 -25.96 23.04 1.73
C GLU A 325 -24.78 22.37 1.01
N THR A 326 -24.41 22.95 -0.14
CA THR A 326 -23.34 22.49 -1.02
C THR A 326 -22.01 22.41 -0.26
N CYS A 327 -21.41 21.22 -0.17
CA CYS A 327 -20.03 21.07 0.29
C CYS A 327 -19.11 21.57 -0.83
N ALA A 328 -18.36 22.64 -0.57
CA ALA A 328 -17.91 23.59 -1.59
C ALA A 328 -16.74 23.18 -2.51
N ASP A 329 -16.17 21.97 -2.39
CA ASP A 329 -14.88 21.67 -3.04
C ASP A 329 -14.86 20.46 -4.01
N ALA A 330 -15.90 19.61 -4.06
CA ALA A 330 -15.94 18.44 -4.95
C ALA A 330 -16.81 18.68 -6.20
N PRO A 331 -16.44 18.15 -7.38
CA PRO A 331 -17.28 18.24 -8.56
C PRO A 331 -18.60 17.50 -8.35
N PHE A 332 -19.68 17.97 -8.98
CA PHE A 332 -21.02 17.39 -8.82
C PHE A 332 -21.77 17.23 -10.15
N LEU A 333 -22.66 16.23 -10.19
CA LEU A 333 -23.69 16.05 -11.23
C LEU A 333 -25.06 16.11 -10.57
N ARG A 334 -25.99 16.87 -11.17
CA ARG A 334 -27.39 16.90 -10.73
C ARG A 334 -28.16 15.78 -11.40
N VAL A 335 -28.89 15.01 -10.61
CA VAL A 335 -29.65 13.84 -11.05
C VAL A 335 -31.10 14.01 -10.59
N ARG A 336 -32.02 14.10 -11.53
CA ARG A 336 -33.46 14.13 -11.22
C ARG A 336 -33.96 12.70 -11.17
N THR A 337 -34.44 12.24 -10.02
CA THR A 337 -34.88 10.86 -9.78
C THR A 337 -36.41 10.76 -9.81
N LYS A 338 -36.94 9.53 -9.89
CA LYS A 338 -38.39 9.24 -9.94
C LYS A 338 -39.12 9.88 -11.13
N CYS A 339 -38.45 10.08 -12.27
CA CYS A 339 -39.06 10.74 -13.43
C CYS A 339 -40.24 9.96 -14.05
N ASP A 340 -40.42 8.69 -13.71
CA ASP A 340 -41.61 7.90 -14.05
C ASP A 340 -42.92 8.50 -13.49
N LEU A 341 -42.83 9.33 -12.44
CA LEU A 341 -43.98 9.98 -11.81
C LEU A 341 -44.39 11.29 -12.49
N VAL A 342 -43.60 11.80 -13.45
CA VAL A 342 -43.85 13.10 -14.11
C VAL A 342 -43.74 12.95 -15.62
N THR A 343 -44.81 13.32 -16.33
CA THR A 343 -44.80 13.43 -17.78
C THR A 343 -44.31 14.83 -18.17
N SER A 344 -43.14 14.91 -18.79
CA SER A 344 -42.54 16.15 -19.29
C SER A 344 -41.95 15.89 -20.67
N ASP A 345 -42.57 16.48 -21.71
CA ASP A 345 -42.17 16.37 -23.13
C ASP A 345 -41.11 17.42 -23.54
N GLU A 346 -40.59 18.21 -22.60
CA GLU A 346 -39.61 19.24 -22.91
C GLU A 346 -38.19 18.66 -23.02
N PRO A 347 -37.46 18.94 -24.11
CA PRO A 347 -36.09 18.48 -24.26
C PRO A 347 -35.19 19.13 -23.19
N PRO A 348 -34.25 18.36 -22.59
CA PRO A 348 -33.37 18.89 -21.56
C PRO A 348 -32.48 20.00 -22.12
N ALA A 349 -32.36 21.11 -21.38
CA ALA A 349 -31.36 22.14 -21.64
C ALA A 349 -29.95 21.60 -21.32
N ARG A 350 -28.89 22.26 -21.82
CA ARG A 350 -27.49 21.82 -21.62
C ARG A 350 -27.05 21.72 -20.15
N ASP A 351 -27.73 22.44 -19.26
CA ASP A 351 -27.50 22.43 -17.79
C ASP A 351 -28.66 21.77 -17.00
N ASP A 352 -29.57 21.06 -17.69
CA ASP A 352 -30.69 20.35 -17.03
C ASP A 352 -30.15 19.10 -16.29
N PRO A 353 -30.61 18.81 -15.06
CA PRO A 353 -30.26 17.57 -14.37
C PRO A 353 -30.53 16.32 -15.21
N ILE A 354 -29.65 15.34 -15.08
CA ILE A 354 -29.81 14.04 -15.74
C ILE A 354 -31.06 13.38 -15.16
N ARG A 355 -32.08 13.19 -16.02
CA ARG A 355 -33.35 12.58 -15.64
C ARG A 355 -33.21 11.07 -15.57
N THR A 356 -33.64 10.47 -14.47
CA THR A 356 -33.51 9.04 -14.21
C THR A 356 -34.76 8.47 -13.55
N SER A 357 -35.10 7.24 -13.90
CA SER A 357 -36.00 6.40 -13.12
C SER A 357 -35.34 5.06 -12.83
N ALA A 358 -35.03 4.84 -11.55
CA ALA A 358 -34.56 3.54 -11.07
C ALA A 358 -35.63 2.45 -11.14
N ALA A 359 -36.91 2.81 -11.35
CA ALA A 359 -38.01 1.85 -11.47
C ALA A 359 -38.18 1.34 -12.91
N THR A 360 -37.99 2.20 -13.91
CA THR A 360 -38.14 1.82 -15.32
C THR A 360 -36.80 1.54 -16.02
N GLY A 361 -35.69 2.02 -15.45
CA GLY A 361 -34.36 1.98 -16.07
C GLY A 361 -34.07 3.19 -16.97
N ASP A 362 -35.06 4.06 -17.20
CA ASP A 362 -34.92 5.21 -18.07
C ASP A 362 -33.84 6.17 -17.55
N GLY A 363 -32.97 6.63 -18.45
CA GLY A 363 -31.93 7.62 -18.17
C GLY A 363 -30.68 7.10 -17.43
N LEU A 364 -30.67 5.83 -16.99
CA LEU A 364 -29.49 5.25 -16.31
C LEU A 364 -28.27 5.20 -17.23
N ALA A 365 -28.43 4.83 -18.50
CA ALA A 365 -27.33 4.81 -19.46
C ALA A 365 -26.69 6.20 -19.66
N ALA A 366 -27.51 7.26 -19.71
CA ALA A 366 -27.02 8.63 -19.81
C ALA A 366 -26.25 9.06 -18.54
N LEU A 367 -26.74 8.67 -17.36
CA LEU A 367 -26.05 8.89 -16.10
C LEU A 367 -24.68 8.17 -16.07
N ARG A 368 -24.62 6.92 -16.53
CA ARG A 368 -23.39 6.12 -16.61
C ARG A 368 -22.32 6.80 -17.45
N SER A 369 -22.67 7.21 -18.67
CA SER A 369 -21.71 7.88 -19.56
C SER A 369 -21.26 9.24 -19.01
N ALA A 370 -22.16 9.99 -18.35
CA ALA A 370 -21.79 11.25 -17.70
C ALA A 370 -20.81 11.06 -16.52
N ILE A 371 -21.01 10.02 -15.71
CA ILE A 371 -20.06 9.64 -14.65
C ILE A 371 -18.70 9.27 -15.26
N ALA A 372 -18.68 8.43 -16.29
CA ALA A 372 -17.44 8.00 -16.94
C ALA A 372 -16.67 9.18 -17.57
N GLU A 373 -17.36 10.11 -18.23
CA GLU A 373 -16.74 11.32 -18.79
C GLU A 373 -16.09 12.17 -17.69
N HIS A 374 -16.80 12.38 -16.57
CA HIS A 374 -16.31 13.17 -15.46
C HIS A 374 -15.09 12.55 -14.78
N LEU A 375 -15.11 11.22 -14.60
CA LEU A 375 -13.99 10.50 -14.00
C LEU A 375 -12.76 10.43 -14.92
N ARG A 376 -12.95 10.41 -16.25
CA ARG A 376 -11.84 10.47 -17.23
C ARG A 376 -11.17 11.85 -17.32
N ALA A 377 -11.93 12.92 -17.10
CA ALA A 377 -11.46 14.30 -17.26
C ALA A 377 -10.59 14.81 -16.09
N ARG A 378 -10.44 14.04 -15.02
CA ARG A 378 -9.70 14.48 -13.82
C ARG A 378 -8.17 14.41 -14.02
N PRO A 379 -7.45 15.53 -13.83
CA PRO A 379 -6.02 15.47 -13.54
C PRO A 379 -5.84 14.79 -12.18
N GLY A 380 -5.05 13.72 -12.14
CA GLY A 380 -4.94 12.86 -10.97
C GLY A 380 -4.38 13.61 -9.76
N ASP A 381 -5.25 13.91 -8.81
CA ASP A 381 -4.87 14.51 -7.54
C ASP A 381 -5.57 13.78 -6.38
N GLY A 382 -4.76 13.37 -5.41
CA GLY A 382 -5.15 13.23 -4.00
C GLY A 382 -5.91 11.98 -3.51
N ASP A 383 -5.24 10.83 -3.40
CA ASP A 383 -5.11 10.18 -2.07
C ASP A 383 -3.81 9.38 -2.03
N GLN A 384 -2.96 9.69 -1.06
CA GLN A 384 -1.57 9.22 -1.02
C GLN A 384 -1.52 7.70 -0.81
N PRO A 385 -0.76 6.93 -1.61
CA PRO A 385 -0.31 5.61 -1.17
C PRO A 385 0.59 5.85 0.04
N ALA A 386 0.00 5.68 1.22
CA ALA A 386 0.53 6.20 2.47
C ALA A 386 1.89 5.56 2.75
N GLY A 387 2.94 6.37 2.58
CA GLY A 387 4.19 6.44 3.35
C GLY A 387 5.40 5.60 2.90
N THR A 388 5.33 4.89 1.77
CA THR A 388 6.46 4.07 1.31
C THR A 388 6.98 4.53 -0.05
N ALA A 389 6.12 4.53 -1.07
CA ALA A 389 6.43 5.17 -2.35
C ALA A 389 6.64 6.69 -2.18
N ALA A 390 5.92 7.33 -1.25
CA ALA A 390 6.10 8.74 -0.90
C ALA A 390 7.48 9.04 -0.28
N ARG A 391 8.04 8.11 0.51
CA ARG A 391 9.39 8.25 1.09
C ARG A 391 10.45 8.19 0.01
N CYS A 392 10.38 7.18 -0.86
CA CYS A 392 11.28 7.05 -2.00
C CYS A 392 11.20 8.29 -2.90
N ARG A 393 10.00 8.83 -3.15
CA ARG A 393 9.84 10.09 -3.90
C ARG A 393 10.49 11.28 -3.22
N ASP A 394 10.25 11.48 -1.93
CA ASP A 394 10.83 12.60 -1.17
C ASP A 394 12.37 12.54 -1.20
N SER A 395 12.96 11.38 -0.94
CA SER A 395 14.42 11.22 -1.03
C SER A 395 14.96 11.41 -2.44
N LEU A 396 14.28 10.91 -3.48
CA LEU A 396 14.73 11.16 -4.87
C LEU A 396 14.58 12.62 -5.29
N ALA A 397 13.54 13.31 -4.83
CA ALA A 397 13.35 14.74 -5.08
C ALA A 397 14.47 15.55 -4.42
N ARG A 398 14.76 15.29 -3.14
CA ARG A 398 15.88 15.92 -2.41
C ARG A 398 17.23 15.62 -3.03
N ALA A 399 17.46 14.39 -3.49
CA ALA A 399 18.68 14.06 -4.23
C ALA A 399 18.77 14.87 -5.53
N GLY A 400 17.64 15.09 -6.22
CA GLY A 400 17.56 15.95 -7.40
C GLY A 400 17.87 17.41 -7.10
N ASP A 401 17.33 17.94 -6.00
CA ASP A 401 17.61 19.30 -5.54
C ASP A 401 19.09 19.48 -5.22
N SER A 402 19.72 18.52 -4.52
CA SER A 402 21.16 18.55 -4.25
C SER A 402 22.00 18.45 -5.52
N LEU A 403 21.65 17.61 -6.49
CA LEU A 403 22.36 17.56 -7.78
C LEU A 403 22.22 18.87 -8.55
N ALA A 404 21.06 19.52 -8.51
CA ALA A 404 20.85 20.83 -9.12
C ALA A 404 21.71 21.91 -8.45
N SER A 405 21.76 21.91 -7.11
CA SER A 405 22.63 22.81 -6.32
C SER A 405 24.11 22.58 -6.62
N ALA A 406 24.56 21.32 -6.75
CA ALA A 406 25.93 20.99 -7.13
C ALA A 406 26.30 21.54 -8.51
N ALA A 407 25.39 21.39 -9.49
CA ALA A 407 25.59 21.90 -10.84
C ALA A 407 25.58 23.44 -10.88
N GLU A 408 24.75 24.10 -10.08
CA GLU A 408 24.75 25.56 -9.93
C GLU A 408 26.05 26.06 -9.27
N ALA A 409 26.50 25.40 -8.21
CA ALA A 409 27.76 25.73 -7.52
C ALA A 409 28.96 25.65 -8.47
N LEU A 410 29.00 24.62 -9.31
CA LEU A 410 30.04 24.47 -10.32
C LEU A 410 29.97 25.57 -11.39
N ARG A 411 28.79 25.84 -11.96
CA ARG A 411 28.60 26.88 -13.00
C ARG A 411 28.91 28.30 -12.50
N SER A 412 28.58 28.58 -11.24
CA SER A 412 28.79 29.88 -10.60
C SER A 412 30.17 30.02 -9.97
N ALA A 413 31.05 29.01 -10.12
CA ALA A 413 32.39 28.95 -9.54
C ALA A 413 32.41 29.23 -8.02
N LEU A 414 31.41 28.68 -7.29
CA LEU A 414 31.28 28.86 -5.83
C LEU A 414 32.26 28.00 -5.00
N GLY A 415 33.07 27.16 -5.67
CA GLY A 415 34.10 26.33 -5.06
C GLY A 415 33.76 24.84 -5.06
N GLN A 416 34.79 24.01 -5.23
CA GLN A 416 34.66 22.54 -5.29
C GLN A 416 34.21 21.92 -3.96
N GLU A 417 34.43 22.59 -2.82
CA GLU A 417 33.93 22.15 -1.51
C GLU A 417 32.39 22.10 -1.45
N LEU A 418 31.72 23.11 -2.01
CA LEU A 418 30.26 23.16 -2.04
C LEU A 418 29.70 22.09 -2.97
N VAL A 419 30.36 21.83 -4.10
CA VAL A 419 29.99 20.73 -5.01
C VAL A 419 30.11 19.38 -4.30
N ALA A 420 31.20 19.12 -3.58
CA ALA A 420 31.39 17.89 -2.81
C ALA A 420 30.34 17.73 -1.70
N PHE A 421 29.97 18.82 -1.01
CA PHE A 421 28.93 18.81 0.02
C PHE A 421 27.55 18.41 -0.54
N GLU A 422 27.16 18.99 -1.67
CA GLU A 422 25.89 18.68 -2.33
C GLU A 422 25.87 17.25 -2.88
N LEU A 423 26.98 16.77 -3.44
CA LEU A 423 27.11 15.37 -3.88
C LEU A 423 26.95 14.38 -2.73
N ARG A 424 27.58 14.64 -1.57
CA ARG A 424 27.40 13.82 -0.36
C ARG A 424 25.93 13.82 0.09
N SER A 425 25.26 14.97 0.03
CA SER A 425 23.84 15.09 0.37
C SER A 425 22.96 14.25 -0.57
N ALA A 426 23.23 14.27 -1.88
CA ALA A 426 22.54 13.42 -2.84
C ALA A 426 22.81 11.92 -2.59
N ILE A 427 24.06 11.53 -2.30
CA ILE A 427 24.46 10.15 -1.98
C ILE A 427 23.72 9.63 -0.75
N ASP A 428 23.59 10.45 0.29
CA ASP A 428 22.87 10.10 1.51
C ASP A 428 21.38 9.90 1.24
N GLU A 429 20.75 10.78 0.45
CA GLU A 429 19.35 10.62 0.06
C GLU A 429 19.11 9.35 -0.78
N LEU A 430 19.98 9.05 -1.76
CA LEU A 430 19.92 7.78 -2.50
C LEU A 430 20.15 6.57 -1.58
N GLY A 431 21.04 6.71 -0.59
CA GLY A 431 21.31 5.71 0.44
C GLY A 431 20.07 5.42 1.30
N LYS A 432 19.27 6.45 1.61
CA LYS A 432 17.99 6.28 2.32
C LYS A 432 17.01 5.46 1.50
N VAL A 433 16.93 5.65 0.18
CA VAL A 433 15.99 4.92 -0.68
C VAL A 433 16.24 3.41 -0.62
N VAL A 434 17.49 2.98 -0.80
CA VAL A 434 17.89 1.56 -0.83
C VAL A 434 17.97 0.96 0.60
N GLY A 435 18.05 1.80 1.62
CA GLY A 435 18.26 1.38 3.00
C GLY A 435 19.74 1.10 3.32
N ALA A 436 20.67 1.71 2.60
CA ALA A 436 22.08 1.75 2.99
C ALA A 436 22.30 2.68 4.19
N THR A 437 21.44 3.68 4.35
CA THR A 437 21.37 4.59 5.50
C THR A 437 19.94 4.63 6.02
N PHE A 438 19.71 4.22 7.26
CA PHE A 438 18.38 4.20 7.88
C PHE A 438 18.45 4.62 9.35
N THR A 439 17.31 5.05 9.87
CA THR A 439 17.09 5.27 11.31
C THR A 439 16.08 4.25 11.82
N ASP A 440 16.15 3.94 13.12
CA ASP A 440 15.22 3.00 13.75
C ASP A 440 13.76 3.45 13.57
N ASP A 441 13.48 4.76 13.71
CA ASP A 441 12.14 5.33 13.52
C ASP A 441 11.56 5.09 12.10
N ILE A 442 12.41 5.11 11.07
CA ILE A 442 11.99 4.87 9.69
C ILE A 442 11.64 3.39 9.51
N LEU A 443 12.45 2.49 10.07
CA LEU A 443 12.18 1.05 10.02
C LEU A 443 10.86 0.74 10.74
N ASP A 444 10.68 1.26 11.96
CA ASP A 444 9.46 1.06 12.73
C ASP A 444 8.23 1.55 11.96
N ARG A 445 8.29 2.73 11.34
CA ARG A 445 7.17 3.27 10.55
C ARG A 445 6.84 2.45 9.31
N ILE A 446 7.84 1.84 8.66
CA ILE A 446 7.63 1.01 7.47
C ILE A 446 7.04 -0.34 7.87
N PHE A 447 7.67 -1.03 8.82
CA PHE A 447 7.32 -2.41 9.17
C PHE A 447 6.11 -2.52 10.09
N SER A 448 5.76 -1.49 10.86
CA SER A 448 4.51 -1.45 11.65
C SER A 448 3.24 -1.58 10.81
N ARG A 449 3.30 -1.29 9.51
CA ARG A 449 2.18 -1.40 8.57
C ARG A 449 1.98 -2.81 8.02
N PHE A 450 2.97 -3.68 8.18
CA PHE A 450 2.91 -5.04 7.68
C PHE A 450 2.04 -5.88 8.62
N CYS A 451 1.36 -6.90 8.06
CA CYS A 451 0.72 -7.90 8.88
C CYS A 451 1.75 -8.63 9.78
N ILE A 452 1.29 -9.07 10.95
CA ILE A 452 2.05 -9.97 11.81
C ILE A 452 2.16 -11.32 11.10
N GLY A 453 3.37 -11.88 11.03
CA GLY A 453 3.59 -13.24 10.54
C GLY A 453 3.74 -13.43 9.04
N LYS A 454 3.97 -12.40 8.22
CA LYS A 454 4.26 -12.56 6.77
C LYS A 454 5.10 -13.79 6.44
#